data_AF-A0A955W4A3-F1
#
_entry.id   AF-A0A955W4A3-F1
#
_cell.length_a   1.000
_cell.length_b   1.000
_cell.length_c   1.000
_cell.angle_alpha   90.00
_cell.angle_beta   90.00
_cell.angle_gamma   90.00
#
_symmetry.space_group_name_H-M   'P 1'
#
loop_
_entity.id
_entity.type
_entity.pdbx_description
1 polymer ?
#
loop_
_entity_poly.entity_id
_entity_poly.type
_entity_poly.pdbx_seq_one_letter_code
_entity_poly.pdbx_strand_id
1 'polypeptide(L)'
;MAGASLALAAYLLGSVSFGLLLAKRRGVDLRAVGSGNIGATNVRRALGAEAGRAVMVLDALKGLVPTLAARVALGPGDPWVAVAGVCAVLGHCYPLWHGGRGGKGAATTGGVLLAACPPAGVVMLATYLALKKLTGRASVGSLAGAALGALVTALALGEAPRTWMALALFALIVVRHRANLGRLVRGEEPRSG
;
A
#
# COMPACT_ATOMS: atom_id res chain seq x y z
N MET A 1 8.02 11.94 -22.76
CA MET A 1 6.88 12.64 -22.13
C MET A 1 5.83 11.67 -21.55
N ALA A 2 5.49 10.57 -22.23
CA ALA A 2 4.47 9.62 -21.75
C ALA A 2 4.72 9.08 -20.33
N GLY A 3 5.95 8.69 -19.99
CA GLY A 3 6.30 8.17 -18.66
C GLY A 3 6.00 9.12 -17.50
N ALA A 4 6.38 10.40 -17.64
CA ALA A 4 6.10 11.42 -16.62
C ALA A 4 4.59 11.63 -16.42
N SER A 5 3.82 11.68 -17.51
CA SER A 5 2.36 11.82 -17.45
C SER A 5 1.70 10.62 -16.76
N LEU A 6 2.18 9.40 -17.03
CA LEU A 6 1.69 8.18 -16.38
C LEU A 6 2.03 8.16 -14.89
N ALA A 7 3.23 8.60 -14.51
CA ALA A 7 3.62 8.72 -13.11
C ALA A 7 2.78 9.77 -12.35
N LEU A 8 2.51 10.93 -12.99
CA LEU A 8 1.62 11.94 -12.43
C LEU A 8 0.19 11.40 -12.26
N ALA A 9 -0.35 10.74 -13.29
CA ALA A 9 -1.66 10.09 -13.21
C ALA A 9 -1.72 9.05 -12.09
N ALA A 10 -0.66 8.25 -11.94
CA ALA A 10 -0.53 7.27 -10.84
C ALA A 10 -0.58 7.95 -9.47
N TYR A 11 0.10 9.07 -9.27
CA TYR A 11 0.05 9.85 -8.03
C TYR A 11 -1.36 10.42 -7.75
N LEU A 12 -2.02 10.98 -8.77
CA LEU A 12 -3.37 11.54 -8.63
C LEU A 12 -4.41 10.48 -8.28
N LEU A 13 -4.35 9.31 -8.93
CA LEU A 13 -5.17 8.14 -8.61
C LEU A 13 -4.84 7.59 -7.23
N GLY A 14 -3.55 7.48 -6.90
CA GLY A 14 -3.06 7.07 -5.58
C GLY A 14 -3.59 7.97 -4.46
N SER A 15 -3.74 9.27 -4.73
CA SER A 15 -4.22 10.29 -3.80
C SER A 15 -5.69 10.12 -3.40
N VAL A 16 -6.48 9.32 -4.13
CA VAL A 16 -7.86 9.01 -3.77
C VAL A 16 -7.89 8.13 -2.52
N SER A 17 -8.54 8.61 -1.45
CA SER A 17 -8.70 7.87 -0.21
C SER A 17 -10.07 7.19 -0.15
N PHE A 18 -10.10 5.90 -0.50
CA PHE A 18 -11.33 5.11 -0.46
C PHE A 18 -11.87 4.93 0.97
N GLY A 19 -10.98 4.85 1.97
CA GLY A 19 -11.40 4.80 3.37
C GLY A 19 -12.14 6.04 3.82
N LEU A 20 -11.63 7.23 3.50
CA LEU A 20 -12.33 8.50 3.79
C LEU A 20 -13.63 8.62 3.02
N LEU A 21 -13.64 8.26 1.73
CA LEU A 21 -14.85 8.32 0.91
C LEU A 21 -15.95 7.42 1.47
N LEU A 22 -15.61 6.18 1.86
CA LEU A 22 -16.57 5.24 2.42
C LEU A 22 -17.06 5.66 3.80
N ALA A 23 -16.16 6.13 4.68
CA ALA A 23 -16.53 6.61 6.01
C ALA A 23 -17.45 7.84 5.94
N LYS A 24 -17.14 8.80 5.06
CA LYS A 24 -17.98 9.98 4.84
C LYS A 24 -19.39 9.60 4.39
N ARG A 25 -19.53 8.62 3.48
CA ARG A 25 -20.84 8.10 3.04
C ARG A 25 -21.65 7.45 4.17
N ARG A 26 -21.00 7.00 5.23
CA ARG A 26 -21.63 6.41 6.42
C ARG A 26 -21.73 7.40 7.59
N GLY A 27 -21.43 8.68 7.37
CA GLY A 27 -21.50 9.71 8.40
C GLY A 27 -20.43 9.60 9.49
N VAL A 28 -19.34 8.86 9.25
CA VAL A 28 -18.27 8.63 10.24
C VAL A 28 -17.04 9.47 9.90
N ASP A 29 -16.57 10.24 10.88
CA ASP A 29 -15.23 10.83 10.82
C ASP A 29 -14.16 9.77 11.15
N LEU A 30 -13.58 9.19 10.11
CA LEU A 30 -12.58 8.13 10.23
C LEU A 30 -11.31 8.57 10.98
N ARG A 31 -11.00 9.87 10.99
CA ARG A 31 -9.81 10.40 11.67
C ARG A 31 -10.02 10.55 13.18
N ALA A 32 -11.27 10.65 13.62
CA ALA A 32 -11.63 10.75 15.03
C ALA A 32 -11.81 9.38 15.73
N VAL A 33 -11.79 8.27 14.98
CA VAL A 33 -12.07 6.92 15.52
C VAL A 33 -10.89 5.95 15.40
N GLY A 34 -10.80 5.04 16.37
CA GLY A 34 -9.81 3.97 16.40
C GLY A 34 -8.37 4.49 16.40
N SER A 35 -7.63 4.17 15.35
CA SER A 35 -6.23 4.63 15.18
C SER A 35 -6.09 5.98 14.48
N GLY A 36 -7.19 6.60 14.04
CA GLY A 36 -7.20 7.80 13.19
C GLY A 36 -6.62 7.62 11.79
N ASN A 37 -6.18 6.40 11.43
CA ASN A 37 -5.67 6.09 10.09
C ASN A 37 -6.83 5.89 9.10
N ILE A 38 -6.60 6.20 7.83
CA ILE A 38 -7.62 6.09 6.78
C ILE A 38 -7.63 4.72 6.08
N GLY A 39 -6.68 3.84 6.43
CA GLY A 39 -6.55 2.52 5.81
C GLY A 39 -7.57 1.48 6.28
N ALA A 40 -7.64 0.38 5.53
CA ALA A 40 -8.57 -0.74 5.71
C ALA A 40 -8.73 -1.27 7.15
N THR A 41 -7.65 -1.30 7.95
CA THR A 41 -7.73 -1.78 9.34
C THR A 41 -8.58 -0.87 10.23
N ASN A 42 -8.47 0.45 10.06
CA ASN A 42 -9.27 1.39 10.85
C ASN A 42 -10.72 1.41 10.34
N VAL A 43 -10.90 1.38 9.03
CA VAL A 43 -12.22 1.24 8.39
C VAL A 43 -12.93 0.00 8.90
N ARG A 44 -12.23 -1.13 9.05
CA ARG A 44 -12.81 -2.33 9.63
C ARG A 44 -13.34 -2.11 11.05
N ARG A 45 -12.57 -1.43 11.90
CA ARG A 45 -12.97 -1.15 13.28
C ARG A 45 -14.15 -0.19 13.35
N ALA A 46 -14.20 0.79 12.44
CA ALA A 46 -15.22 1.82 12.42
C ALA A 46 -16.53 1.40 11.72
N LEU A 47 -16.44 0.64 10.62
CA LEU A 47 -17.53 0.38 9.68
C LEU A 47 -17.76 -1.13 9.40
N GLY A 48 -17.02 -2.01 10.06
CA GLY A 48 -17.17 -3.47 9.92
C GLY A 48 -16.26 -4.13 8.87
N ALA A 49 -16.24 -5.46 8.89
CA ALA A 49 -15.30 -6.28 8.12
C ALA A 49 -15.43 -6.13 6.59
N GLU A 50 -16.67 -5.98 6.09
CA GLU A 50 -16.94 -5.80 4.67
C GLU A 50 -16.35 -4.49 4.14
N ALA A 51 -16.62 -3.37 4.83
CA ALA A 51 -16.07 -2.06 4.49
C ALA A 51 -14.53 -2.08 4.50
N GLY A 52 -13.93 -2.71 5.52
CA GLY A 52 -12.48 -2.88 5.60
C GLY A 52 -11.90 -3.68 4.44
N ARG A 53 -12.54 -4.78 4.03
CA ARG A 53 -12.11 -5.58 2.87
C ARG A 53 -12.25 -4.80 1.57
N ALA A 54 -13.36 -4.09 1.38
CA ALA A 54 -13.59 -3.27 0.18
C ALA A 54 -12.49 -2.20 0.05
N VAL A 55 -12.18 -1.47 1.13
CA VAL A 55 -11.10 -0.46 1.10
C VAL A 55 -9.74 -1.09 0.84
N MET A 56 -9.46 -2.27 1.39
CA MET A 56 -8.20 -2.98 1.11
C MET A 56 -8.05 -3.32 -0.37
N VAL A 57 -9.11 -3.82 -1.00
CA VAL A 57 -9.11 -4.14 -2.44
C VAL A 57 -8.98 -2.88 -3.28
N LEU A 58 -9.76 -1.84 -3.00
CA LEU A 58 -9.69 -0.57 -3.74
C LEU A 58 -8.32 0.11 -3.59
N ASP A 59 -7.74 0.09 -2.39
CA ASP A 59 -6.39 0.63 -2.15
C ASP A 59 -5.30 -0.18 -2.85
N ALA A 60 -5.49 -1.50 -3.03
CA ALA A 60 -4.59 -2.32 -3.84
C ALA A 60 -4.75 -2.03 -5.34
N LEU A 61 -6.00 -1.90 -5.82
CA LEU A 61 -6.29 -1.59 -7.22
C LEU A 61 -5.71 -0.26 -7.67
N LYS A 62 -5.74 0.79 -6.83
CA LYS A 62 -5.08 2.06 -7.18
C LYS A 62 -3.56 2.00 -7.25
N GLY A 63 -2.93 0.95 -6.73
CA GLY A 63 -1.51 0.66 -6.98
C GLY A 63 -1.32 -0.18 -8.23
N LEU A 64 -2.16 -1.22 -8.40
CA LEU A 64 -2.10 -2.17 -9.50
C LEU A 64 -2.40 -1.52 -10.85
N VAL A 65 -3.55 -0.84 -10.98
CA VAL A 65 -4.06 -0.31 -12.24
C VAL A 65 -3.10 0.67 -12.91
N PRO A 66 -2.63 1.75 -12.25
CA PRO A 66 -1.72 2.69 -12.91
C PRO A 66 -0.35 2.09 -13.21
N THR A 67 0.17 1.19 -12.35
CA THR A 67 1.44 0.50 -12.60
C THR A 67 1.32 -0.44 -13.80
N LEU A 68 0.22 -1.18 -13.91
CA LEU A 68 -0.05 -2.05 -15.04
C LEU A 68 -0.28 -1.24 -16.33
N ALA A 69 -0.98 -0.12 -16.25
CA ALA A 69 -1.17 0.78 -17.39
C ALA A 69 0.18 1.30 -17.91
N ALA A 70 1.09 1.72 -17.02
CA ALA A 70 2.44 2.11 -17.41
C ALA A 70 3.21 0.95 -18.04
N ARG A 71 3.11 -0.26 -17.46
CA ARG A 71 3.75 -1.48 -17.99
C ARG A 71 3.26 -1.84 -19.39
N VAL A 72 1.96 -1.71 -19.65
CA VAL A 72 1.37 -1.98 -20.97
C VAL A 72 1.75 -0.91 -21.99
N ALA A 73 1.76 0.36 -21.58
CA ALA A 73 2.03 1.48 -22.48
C ALA A 73 3.51 1.65 -22.86
N LEU A 74 4.43 1.32 -21.93
CA LEU A 74 5.87 1.57 -22.09
C LEU A 74 6.70 0.29 -22.23
N GLY A 75 6.13 -0.86 -21.88
CA GLY A 75 6.82 -2.15 -21.84
C GLY A 75 7.32 -2.51 -20.42
N PRO A 76 7.55 -3.81 -20.16
CA PRO A 76 7.83 -4.33 -18.82
C PRO A 76 9.17 -3.92 -18.21
N GLY A 77 10.17 -3.59 -19.03
CA GLY A 77 11.50 -3.17 -18.58
C GLY A 77 11.68 -1.65 -18.47
N ASP A 78 10.67 -0.84 -18.82
CA ASP A 78 10.80 0.62 -18.78
C ASP A 78 10.87 1.12 -17.32
N PRO A 79 11.88 1.93 -16.94
CA PRO A 79 12.01 2.47 -15.59
C PRO A 79 10.79 3.26 -15.10
N TRP A 80 10.02 3.87 -16.01
CA TRP A 80 8.81 4.61 -15.65
C TRP A 80 7.69 3.74 -15.08
N VAL A 81 7.70 2.43 -15.31
CA VAL A 81 6.80 1.49 -14.63
C VAL A 81 7.05 1.52 -13.12
N ALA A 82 8.33 1.47 -12.73
CA ALA A 82 8.75 1.56 -11.35
C ALA A 82 8.41 2.94 -10.75
N VAL A 83 8.67 4.02 -11.48
CA VAL A 83 8.35 5.38 -11.04
C VAL A 83 6.84 5.55 -10.84
N ALA A 84 6.01 5.08 -11.77
CA ALA A 84 4.55 5.14 -11.65
C ALA A 84 4.04 4.38 -10.41
N GLY A 85 4.60 3.20 -10.13
CA GLY A 85 4.29 2.44 -8.91
C GLY A 85 4.63 3.19 -7.63
N VAL A 86 5.83 3.80 -7.55
CA VAL A 86 6.22 4.64 -6.41
C VAL A 86 5.28 5.83 -6.26
N CYS A 87 4.97 6.52 -7.36
CA CYS A 87 4.04 7.66 -7.38
C CYS A 87 2.64 7.28 -6.86
N ALA A 88 2.10 6.12 -7.22
CA ALA A 88 0.82 5.64 -6.71
C ALA A 88 0.82 5.47 -5.18
N VAL A 89 1.89 4.89 -4.62
CA VAL A 89 2.01 4.69 -3.16
C VAL A 89 2.26 6.02 -2.45
N LEU A 90 3.05 6.93 -3.04
CA LEU A 90 3.23 8.28 -2.53
C LEU A 90 1.91 9.05 -2.50
N GLY A 91 1.07 8.93 -3.53
CA GLY A 91 -0.28 9.48 -3.52
C GLY A 91 -1.12 8.92 -2.38
N HIS A 92 -1.06 7.61 -2.11
CA HIS A 92 -1.79 7.03 -0.98
C HIS A 92 -1.29 7.55 0.38
N CYS A 93 0.02 7.72 0.55
CA CYS A 93 0.65 8.14 1.80
C CYS A 93 0.55 9.65 2.04
N TYR A 94 0.62 10.44 0.97
CA TYR A 94 0.63 11.90 0.94
C TYR A 94 -0.36 12.41 -0.12
N PRO A 95 -1.67 12.19 0.10
CA PRO A 95 -2.71 12.46 -0.89
C PRO A 95 -2.90 13.95 -1.11
N LEU A 96 -2.91 14.37 -2.37
CA LEU A 96 -3.21 15.74 -2.79
C LEU A 96 -4.58 16.19 -2.27
N TRP A 97 -5.61 15.35 -2.44
CA TRP A 97 -7.00 15.70 -2.17
C TRP A 97 -7.36 15.83 -0.68
N HIS A 98 -6.46 15.42 0.23
CA HIS A 98 -6.77 15.29 1.66
C HIS A 98 -5.71 15.91 2.59
N GLY A 99 -5.02 16.95 2.10
CA GLY A 99 -4.05 17.74 2.86
C GLY A 99 -2.78 16.96 3.24
N GLY A 100 -2.34 16.03 2.39
CA GLY A 100 -1.10 15.26 2.60
C GLY A 100 -1.15 14.23 3.73
N ARG A 101 -2.29 14.08 4.42
CA ARG A 101 -2.47 13.14 5.54
C ARG A 101 -3.12 11.84 5.08
N GLY A 102 -2.29 10.96 4.53
CA GLY A 102 -2.69 9.68 3.93
C GLY A 102 -2.51 8.45 4.81
N GLY A 103 -2.65 7.27 4.19
CA GLY A 103 -2.47 5.98 4.84
C GLY A 103 -1.00 5.56 4.95
N LYS A 104 -0.78 4.24 5.06
CA LYS A 104 0.56 3.64 5.25
C LYS A 104 1.09 2.90 4.02
N GLY A 105 0.30 2.79 2.96
CA GLY A 105 0.76 2.29 1.66
C GLY A 105 0.77 0.77 1.49
N ALA A 106 0.57 -0.03 2.53
CA ALA A 106 0.74 -1.50 2.44
C ALA A 106 -0.09 -2.17 1.33
N ALA A 107 -1.40 -1.90 1.26
CA ALA A 107 -2.26 -2.48 0.23
C ALA A 107 -1.89 -1.98 -1.18
N THR A 108 -1.63 -0.67 -1.32
CA THR A 108 -1.22 -0.05 -2.58
C THR A 108 0.12 -0.60 -3.08
N THR A 109 1.11 -0.77 -2.21
CA THR A 109 2.37 -1.46 -2.52
C THR A 109 2.15 -2.89 -2.99
N GLY A 110 1.26 -3.65 -2.34
CA GLY A 110 0.90 -4.99 -2.80
C GLY A 110 0.36 -4.99 -4.24
N GLY A 111 -0.50 -4.02 -4.57
CA GLY A 111 -0.98 -3.82 -5.94
C GLY A 111 0.13 -3.47 -6.94
N VAL A 112 1.04 -2.56 -6.57
CA VAL A 112 2.22 -2.21 -7.40
C VAL A 112 3.08 -3.43 -7.67
N LEU A 113 3.39 -4.23 -6.64
CA LEU A 113 4.19 -5.44 -6.81
C LEU A 113 3.45 -6.48 -7.66
N LEU A 114 2.14 -6.67 -7.50
CA LEU A 114 1.38 -7.56 -8.38
C LEU A 114 1.46 -7.17 -9.86
N ALA A 115 1.50 -5.87 -10.17
CA ALA A 115 1.63 -5.39 -11.55
C ALA A 115 3.07 -5.48 -12.09
N ALA A 116 4.06 -5.11 -11.29
CA ALA A 116 5.47 -4.99 -11.72
C ALA A 116 6.28 -6.29 -11.58
N CYS A 117 5.96 -7.11 -10.56
CA CYS A 117 6.58 -8.39 -10.24
C CYS A 117 5.55 -9.32 -9.56
N PRO A 118 4.67 -9.98 -10.34
CA PRO A 118 3.58 -10.78 -9.78
C PRO A 118 3.98 -11.76 -8.66
N PRO A 119 5.11 -12.50 -8.76
CA PRO A 119 5.58 -13.36 -7.66
C PRO A 119 5.78 -12.59 -6.34
N ALA A 120 6.41 -11.41 -6.38
CA ALA A 120 6.63 -10.59 -5.19
C ALA A 120 5.30 -10.08 -4.60
N GLY A 121 4.34 -9.71 -5.45
CA GLY A 121 3.00 -9.30 -5.01
C GLY A 121 2.24 -10.43 -4.31
N VAL A 122 2.32 -11.65 -4.86
CA VAL A 122 1.72 -12.86 -4.25
C VAL A 122 2.38 -13.18 -2.91
N VAL A 123 3.72 -13.17 -2.83
CA VAL A 123 4.44 -13.38 -1.57
C VAL A 123 4.04 -12.35 -0.52
N MET A 124 4.03 -11.06 -0.88
CA MET A 124 3.63 -9.99 0.05
C MET A 124 2.21 -10.22 0.59
N LEU A 125 1.25 -10.57 -0.27
CA LEU A 125 -0.13 -10.83 0.14
C LEU A 125 -0.22 -12.08 1.03
N ALA A 126 0.42 -13.18 0.65
CA ALA A 126 0.42 -14.42 1.42
C ALA A 126 1.02 -14.21 2.81
N THR A 127 2.17 -13.55 2.90
CA THR A 127 2.81 -13.19 4.17
C THR A 127 1.93 -12.28 5.02
N TYR A 128 1.31 -11.26 4.42
CA TYR A 128 0.39 -10.38 5.13
C TYR A 128 -0.77 -11.18 5.75
N LEU A 129 -1.43 -12.03 4.97
CA LEU A 129 -2.57 -12.82 5.44
C LEU A 129 -2.16 -13.83 6.52
N ALA A 130 -1.06 -14.56 6.31
CA ALA A 130 -0.55 -15.53 7.27
C ALA A 130 -0.20 -14.88 8.61
N LEU A 131 0.64 -13.84 8.61
CA LEU A 131 1.08 -13.20 9.85
C LEU A 131 -0.02 -12.40 10.52
N LYS A 132 -0.93 -11.78 9.76
CA LYS A 132 -2.11 -11.15 10.35
C LYS A 132 -3.00 -12.17 11.05
N LYS A 133 -3.18 -13.37 10.47
CA LYS A 133 -3.96 -14.46 11.08
C LYS A 133 -3.28 -14.98 12.35
N LEU A 134 -1.97 -15.23 12.30
CA LEU A 134 -1.20 -15.77 13.43
C LEU A 134 -1.06 -14.78 14.58
N THR A 135 -0.71 -13.53 14.30
CA THR A 135 -0.39 -12.53 15.34
C THR A 135 -1.58 -11.67 15.73
N GLY A 136 -2.65 -11.66 14.92
CA GLY A 136 -3.74 -10.70 15.04
C GLY A 136 -3.36 -9.26 14.65
N ARG A 137 -2.12 -8.98 14.21
CA ARG A 137 -1.61 -7.62 13.99
C ARG A 137 -1.32 -7.35 12.52
N ALA A 138 -2.07 -6.43 11.92
CA ALA A 138 -1.91 -6.07 10.50
C ALA A 138 -0.57 -5.37 10.22
N SER A 139 0.01 -4.69 11.21
CA SER A 139 1.33 -4.05 11.10
C SER A 139 2.44 -5.07 10.88
N VAL A 140 2.43 -6.17 11.63
CA VAL A 140 3.40 -7.27 11.47
C VAL A 140 3.33 -7.86 10.06
N GLY A 141 2.13 -8.23 9.61
CA GLY A 141 1.95 -8.77 8.26
C GLY A 141 2.34 -7.78 7.16
N SER A 142 2.09 -6.48 7.35
CA SER A 142 2.43 -5.46 6.34
C SER A 142 3.95 -5.25 6.23
N LEU A 143 4.65 -5.18 7.36
CA LEU A 143 6.10 -4.98 7.40
C LEU A 143 6.86 -6.20 6.86
N ALA A 144 6.51 -7.40 7.34
CA ALA A 144 7.11 -8.64 6.87
C ALA A 144 6.79 -8.92 5.41
N GLY A 145 5.54 -8.69 4.99
CA GLY A 145 5.14 -8.85 3.59
C GLY A 145 5.89 -7.89 2.66
N ALA A 146 6.07 -6.63 3.06
CA ALA A 146 6.86 -5.67 2.29
C ALA A 146 8.34 -6.05 2.22
N ALA A 147 8.93 -6.56 3.33
CA ALA A 147 10.31 -7.03 3.35
C ALA A 147 10.53 -8.22 2.40
N LEU A 148 9.67 -9.24 2.48
CA LEU A 148 9.75 -10.41 1.61
C LEU A 148 9.41 -10.06 0.15
N GLY A 149 8.45 -9.15 -0.08
CA GLY A 149 8.17 -8.64 -1.43
C GLY A 149 9.39 -7.95 -2.05
N ALA A 150 10.13 -7.15 -1.28
CA ALA A 150 11.36 -6.53 -1.75
C ALA A 150 12.45 -7.57 -2.05
N LEU A 151 12.64 -8.56 -1.17
CA LEU A 151 13.58 -9.66 -1.38
C LEU A 151 13.26 -10.45 -2.64
N VAL A 152 12.00 -10.87 -2.82
CA VAL A 152 11.57 -11.64 -4.00
C VAL A 152 11.72 -10.80 -5.27
N THR A 153 11.44 -9.50 -5.22
CA THR A 153 11.66 -8.62 -6.39
C THR A 153 13.13 -8.62 -6.80
N ALA A 154 14.05 -8.50 -5.83
CA ALA A 154 15.48 -8.52 -6.07
C ALA A 154 15.95 -9.86 -6.67
N LEU A 155 15.46 -10.98 -6.14
CA LEU A 155 15.85 -12.33 -6.56
C LEU A 155 15.24 -12.75 -7.90
N ALA A 156 13.99 -12.38 -8.18
CA ALA A 156 13.23 -12.89 -9.32
C ALA A 156 13.53 -12.17 -10.64
N LEU A 157 13.94 -10.91 -10.58
CA LEU A 157 14.01 -10.06 -11.77
C LEU A 157 15.41 -9.56 -12.10
N GLY A 158 16.30 -9.37 -11.12
CA GLY A 158 17.65 -8.84 -11.34
C GLY A 158 17.72 -7.42 -11.96
N GLU A 159 16.59 -6.85 -12.37
CA GLU A 159 16.50 -5.53 -13.00
C GLU A 159 16.54 -4.41 -11.97
N ALA A 160 17.53 -3.54 -12.12
CA ALA A 160 17.79 -2.46 -11.17
C ALA A 160 16.55 -1.58 -10.87
N PRO A 161 15.75 -1.12 -11.85
CA PRO A 161 14.63 -0.21 -11.56
C PRO A 161 13.55 -0.81 -10.65
N ARG A 162 13.19 -2.08 -10.87
CA ARG A 162 12.15 -2.77 -10.10
C ARG A 162 12.63 -3.12 -8.69
N THR A 163 13.90 -3.48 -8.54
CA THR A 163 14.55 -3.68 -7.24
C THR A 163 14.58 -2.39 -6.42
N TRP A 164 15.02 -1.27 -7.02
CA TRP A 164 15.04 0.04 -6.36
C TRP A 164 13.63 0.51 -5.97
N MET A 165 12.63 0.29 -6.83
CA MET A 165 11.23 0.53 -6.50
C MET A 165 10.82 -0.26 -5.25
N ALA A 166 11.05 -1.57 -5.21
CA ALA A 166 10.61 -2.39 -4.09
C ALA A 166 11.31 -2.01 -2.77
N LEU A 167 12.61 -1.69 -2.81
CA LEU A 167 13.36 -1.17 -1.66
C LEU A 167 12.82 0.19 -1.19
N ALA A 168 12.53 1.11 -2.11
CA ALA A 168 11.95 2.41 -1.78
C ALA A 168 10.56 2.27 -1.14
N LEU A 169 9.72 1.37 -1.67
CA LEU A 169 8.39 1.09 -1.12
C LEU A 169 8.46 0.42 0.25
N PHE A 170 9.42 -0.50 0.45
CA PHE A 170 9.68 -1.09 1.77
C PHE A 170 10.11 -0.03 2.79
N ALA A 171 11.10 0.80 2.45
CA ALA A 171 11.56 1.90 3.30
C ALA A 171 10.42 2.86 3.65
N LEU A 172 9.59 3.23 2.66
CA LEU A 172 8.41 4.06 2.89
C LEU A 172 7.44 3.37 3.88
N ILE A 173 7.11 2.10 3.69
CA ILE A 173 6.24 1.35 4.61
C ILE A 173 6.80 1.36 6.04
N VAL A 174 8.11 1.14 6.22
CA VAL A 174 8.77 1.19 7.53
C VAL A 174 8.59 2.56 8.18
N VAL A 175 8.88 3.64 7.44
CA VAL A 175 8.71 5.03 7.93
C VAL A 175 7.26 5.32 8.32
N ARG A 176 6.29 4.86 7.51
CA ARG A 176 4.85 5.04 7.79
C ARG A 176 4.36 4.17 8.96
N HIS A 177 5.10 3.11 9.31
CA HIS A 177 4.80 2.22 10.44
C HIS A 177 5.65 2.51 11.69
N ARG A 178 6.47 3.57 11.74
CA ARG A 178 7.31 3.89 12.90
C ARG A 178 6.58 3.85 14.25
N ALA A 179 5.34 4.34 14.30
CA ALA A 179 4.53 4.31 15.53
C ALA A 179 4.04 2.90 15.89
N ASN A 180 3.75 2.06 14.88
CA ASN A 180 3.42 0.65 15.09
C ASN A 180 4.63 -0.14 15.55
N LEU A 181 5.82 0.12 14.99
CA LEU A 181 7.06 -0.47 15.42
C LEU A 181 7.36 -0.14 16.89
N GLY A 182 7.25 1.14 17.28
CA GLY A 182 7.42 1.54 18.67
C GLY A 182 6.47 0.80 19.62
N ARG A 183 5.18 0.64 19.24
CA ARG A 183 4.23 -0.15 20.03
C ARG A 183 4.52 -1.65 20.01
N LEU A 184 5.02 -2.21 18.91
CA LEU A 184 5.41 -3.62 18.84
C LEU A 184 6.56 -3.93 19.80
N VAL A 185 7.58 -3.07 19.82
CA VAL A 185 8.73 -3.19 20.73
C VAL A 185 8.29 -3.13 22.20
N ARG A 186 7.29 -2.30 22.52
CA ARG A 186 6.73 -2.21 23.88
C ARG A 186 5.63 -3.23 24.19
N GLY A 187 5.25 -4.10 23.25
CA GLY A 187 4.16 -5.06 23.43
C GLY A 187 2.74 -4.43 23.41
N GLU A 188 2.62 -3.14 23.10
CA GLU A 188 1.38 -2.34 23.14
C GLU A 188 0.59 -2.36 21.82
N GLU A 189 1.13 -2.96 20.74
CA GLU A 189 0.46 -2.89 19.44
C GLU A 189 -0.87 -3.65 19.48
N PRO A 190 -2.01 -2.97 19.22
CA PRO A 190 -3.32 -3.58 19.40
C PRO A 190 -3.57 -4.64 18.33
N ARG A 191 -4.35 -5.66 18.71
CA ARG A 191 -4.88 -6.62 17.73
C ARG A 191 -5.82 -5.90 16.77
N SER A 192 -5.89 -6.39 15.54
CA SER A 192 -6.61 -5.74 14.45
C SER A 192 -8.12 -5.95 14.58
N GLY A 193 -8.52 -7.03 15.26
CA GLY A 193 -9.91 -7.45 15.50
C GLY A 193 -10.59 -6.57 16.52
#